data_AF-A0A0P6XKG6-F1
#
_entry.id   AF-A0A0P6XKG6-F1
#
_cell.length_a   1.000
_cell.length_b   1.000
_cell.length_c   1.000
_cell.angle_alpha   90.00
_cell.angle_beta   90.00
_cell.angle_gamma   90.00
#
_symmetry.space_group_name_H-M   'P 1'
#
loop_
_entity.id
_entity.type
_entity.pdbx_description
1 polymer ?
#
loop_
_entity_poly.entity_id
_entity_poly.type
_entity_poly.pdbx_seq_one_letter_code
_entity_poly.pdbx_strand_id
1 'polypeptide(L)'
;MSRWATNELVCEVFVEHEGLPTGKEIYYACGKDLHEDWFETSACSQTDVSQCRGVYLHPAGSEAREKKVLVDLPPAEVWISLEGCDPQPPENRCDTPPRLLFGAEEPLPNELIIRINGLINGEPFSCEGGSCSIPLQPTGLQGSQVEFWADSSYGDSSEHYTGLVRVIPWGDFMAPEGKTQEDQSWYVDVLSSQWRGKPMASAAEIWQVFPTLGGPAEWLRSPESPEELESTLSYYYLAGMLIRNGAVDASGCPMGGLEGELTANVCGVQAALEQVHEWQNSFDAEILRVAEDTGVPAQLLKNIFSRESQFWPGIYKNYREAGLGQMTSNGADTILLWNPVFFEQFCPLVLSEGACQYGWNELDAYNQNLLRGALVQKVNATCVDCPLGIDMTQADFSVGVFAQTLLANCEQTGQIIYNTTKRTPGQLSSYEDLWRFTLVNYNAGAGCLGYAVTTAWRAGEPLDWEHVSSHLQEPCLGAIRYVEEVTSTEPLDVFAAPGEPTPTPGPTATPLPTLTPGPTPEPEDPFAPT
;
A
#
# COMPACT_ATOMS: atom_id res chain seq x y z
N MET A 1 -3.42 -7.26 46.23
CA MET A 1 -2.08 -6.65 46.18
C MET A 1 -1.88 -5.84 47.45
N SER A 2 -0.75 -6.04 48.13
CA SER A 2 -0.48 -5.40 49.42
C SER A 2 0.93 -4.83 49.49
N ARG A 3 1.15 -3.79 50.30
CA ARG A 3 2.51 -3.25 50.54
C ARG A 3 3.30 -4.16 51.45
N TRP A 4 4.56 -4.42 51.10
CA TRP A 4 5.47 -5.23 51.92
C TRP A 4 5.67 -4.68 53.34
N ALA A 5 5.84 -3.35 53.46
CA ALA A 5 6.19 -2.72 54.74
C ALA A 5 5.05 -2.75 55.78
N THR A 6 3.80 -2.74 55.34
CA THR A 6 2.63 -2.55 56.22
C THR A 6 1.61 -3.67 56.16
N ASN A 7 1.72 -4.59 55.19
CA ASN A 7 0.68 -5.56 54.82
C ASN A 7 -0.68 -4.92 54.49
N GLU A 8 -0.70 -3.62 54.22
CA GLU A 8 -1.91 -2.91 53.83
C GLU A 8 -2.34 -3.32 52.41
N LEU A 9 -3.61 -3.71 52.27
CA LEU A 9 -4.22 -4.01 50.97
C LEU A 9 -4.35 -2.70 50.19
N VAL A 10 -3.73 -2.63 49.01
CA VAL A 10 -3.75 -1.44 48.14
C VAL A 10 -4.61 -1.60 46.90
N CYS A 11 -4.85 -2.84 46.45
CA CYS A 11 -5.70 -3.13 45.30
C CYS A 11 -6.14 -4.59 45.27
N GLU A 12 -7.34 -4.86 44.77
CA GLU A 12 -7.84 -6.20 44.46
C GLU A 12 -7.84 -6.42 42.95
N VAL A 13 -7.31 -7.55 42.51
CA VAL A 13 -7.24 -7.91 41.08
C VAL A 13 -7.95 -9.23 40.90
N PHE A 14 -8.96 -9.23 40.04
CA PHE A 14 -9.73 -10.43 39.68
C PHE A 14 -9.29 -10.87 38.29
N VAL A 15 -8.89 -12.13 38.15
CA VAL A 15 -8.47 -12.71 36.88
C VAL A 15 -9.32 -13.91 36.53
N GLU A 16 -9.65 -14.04 35.25
CA GLU A 16 -10.48 -15.12 34.71
C GLU A 16 -9.62 -16.19 34.03
N HIS A 17 -8.43 -16.46 34.58
CA HIS A 17 -7.52 -17.51 34.12
C HIS A 17 -6.72 -18.09 35.29
N GLU A 18 -6.11 -19.26 35.10
CA GLU A 18 -5.20 -19.84 36.09
C GLU A 18 -3.87 -19.06 36.13
N GLY A 19 -3.31 -18.90 37.33
CA GLY A 19 -2.00 -18.26 37.53
C GLY A 19 -2.08 -16.87 38.17
N LEU A 20 -0.97 -16.13 38.07
CA LEU A 20 -0.89 -14.76 38.56
C LEU A 20 -1.46 -13.78 37.52
N PRO A 21 -2.06 -12.65 37.95
CA PRO A 21 -2.45 -11.59 37.02
C PRO A 21 -1.27 -11.10 36.20
N THR A 22 -1.55 -10.86 34.93
CA THR A 22 -0.64 -10.19 34.00
C THR A 22 -0.49 -8.71 34.36
N GLY A 23 0.57 -8.06 33.87
CA GLY A 23 0.75 -6.61 34.04
C GLY A 23 -0.45 -5.81 33.51
N LYS A 24 -1.06 -6.25 32.40
CA LYS A 24 -2.27 -5.64 31.82
C LYS A 24 -3.45 -5.67 32.81
N GLU A 25 -3.69 -6.79 33.47
CA GLU A 25 -4.79 -6.92 34.44
C GLU A 25 -4.56 -6.11 35.70
N ILE A 26 -3.30 -6.02 36.17
CA ILE A 26 -2.92 -5.13 37.28
C ILE A 26 -3.13 -3.67 36.87
N TYR A 27 -2.72 -3.28 35.67
CA TYR A 27 -2.91 -1.92 35.17
C TYR A 27 -4.41 -1.54 35.10
N TYR A 28 -5.26 -2.42 34.59
CA TYR A 28 -6.70 -2.15 34.52
C TYR A 28 -7.38 -2.12 35.89
N ALA A 29 -7.01 -3.04 36.78
CA ALA A 29 -7.65 -3.12 38.10
C ALA A 29 -7.14 -2.06 39.08
N CYS A 30 -5.86 -1.71 39.01
CA CYS A 30 -5.16 -0.90 40.02
C CYS A 30 -4.68 0.46 39.51
N GLY A 31 -4.69 0.70 38.21
CA GLY A 31 -4.17 1.92 37.59
C GLY A 31 -2.66 1.91 37.39
N LYS A 32 -2.18 2.95 36.68
CA LYS A 32 -0.80 3.09 36.22
C LYS A 32 0.23 3.06 37.36
N ASP A 33 0.03 3.88 38.39
CA ASP A 33 1.02 4.07 39.47
C ASP A 33 1.29 2.75 40.24
N LEU A 34 0.23 1.98 40.52
CA LEU A 34 0.37 0.68 41.19
C LEU A 34 0.93 -0.42 40.29
N HIS A 35 0.67 -0.34 38.98
CA HIS A 35 1.30 -1.21 38.01
C HIS A 35 2.82 -0.96 37.93
N GLU A 36 3.25 0.30 37.89
CA GLU A 36 4.67 0.68 37.90
C GLU A 36 5.33 0.26 39.21
N ASP A 37 4.72 0.57 40.37
CA ASP A 37 5.20 0.12 41.69
C ASP A 37 5.38 -1.41 41.75
N TRP A 38 4.43 -2.18 41.19
CA TRP A 38 4.52 -3.64 41.13
C TRP A 38 5.63 -4.13 40.20
N PHE A 39 5.72 -3.55 39.00
CA PHE A 39 6.73 -3.90 38.00
C PHE A 39 8.16 -3.64 38.49
N GLU A 40 8.35 -2.56 39.26
CA GLU A 40 9.64 -2.22 39.88
C GLU A 40 9.93 -2.98 41.18
N THR A 41 8.94 -3.71 41.73
CA THR A 41 9.14 -4.46 42.97
C THR A 41 10.02 -5.69 42.72
N SER A 42 11.18 -5.73 43.39
CA SER A 42 12.07 -6.89 43.41
C SER A 42 11.70 -7.91 44.49
N ALA A 43 12.18 -9.14 44.35
CA ALA A 43 11.94 -10.20 45.34
C ALA A 43 12.47 -9.79 46.73
N CYS A 44 11.63 -9.92 47.76
CA CYS A 44 11.99 -9.63 49.14
C CYS A 44 12.97 -10.69 49.69
N SER A 45 14.21 -10.28 49.96
CA SER A 45 15.29 -11.14 50.50
C SER A 45 15.63 -10.85 51.97
N GLN A 46 14.90 -9.93 52.60
CA GLN A 46 15.14 -9.54 53.98
C GLN A 46 14.54 -10.55 54.95
N THR A 47 15.20 -10.74 56.09
CA THR A 47 14.67 -11.60 57.17
C THR A 47 13.50 -10.92 57.89
N ASP A 48 13.51 -9.59 57.95
CA ASP A 48 12.41 -8.74 58.40
C ASP A 48 11.69 -8.17 57.18
N VAL A 49 10.50 -8.72 56.91
CA VAL A 49 9.69 -8.44 55.72
C VAL A 49 9.19 -6.99 55.69
N SER A 50 9.08 -6.33 56.86
CA SER A 50 8.66 -4.93 56.95
C SER A 50 9.66 -3.94 56.33
N GLN A 51 10.90 -4.40 56.08
CA GLN A 51 11.96 -3.62 55.43
C GLN A 51 11.95 -3.77 53.90
N CYS A 52 11.11 -4.65 53.35
CA CYS A 52 10.97 -4.81 51.91
C CYS A 52 10.16 -3.67 51.30
N ARG A 53 10.63 -3.16 50.17
CA ARG A 53 9.99 -2.07 49.42
C ARG A 53 9.08 -2.65 48.33
N GLY A 54 8.07 -1.87 47.97
CA GLY A 54 7.14 -2.23 46.91
C GLY A 54 5.93 -3.02 47.39
N VAL A 55 5.36 -3.82 46.50
CA VAL A 55 4.09 -4.53 46.68
C VAL A 55 4.21 -6.03 46.36
N TYR A 56 3.32 -6.83 46.93
CA TYR A 56 3.23 -8.25 46.60
C TYR A 56 1.79 -8.69 46.33
N LEU A 57 1.66 -9.79 45.59
CA LEU A 57 0.38 -10.44 45.32
C LEU A 57 0.11 -11.46 46.41
N HIS A 58 -1.03 -11.32 47.08
CA HIS A 58 -1.54 -12.30 48.02
C HIS A 58 -2.77 -12.98 47.39
N PRO A 59 -2.76 -14.32 47.23
CA PRO A 59 -3.90 -15.02 46.66
C PRO A 59 -5.05 -15.04 47.68
N ALA A 60 -6.13 -14.31 47.37
CA ALA A 60 -7.31 -14.23 48.24
C ALA A 60 -8.21 -15.46 48.13
N GLY A 61 -8.31 -16.07 46.94
CA GLY A 61 -9.12 -17.26 46.68
C GLY A 61 -9.17 -17.60 45.20
N SER A 62 -9.74 -18.76 44.87
CA SER A 62 -10.06 -19.15 43.49
C SER A 62 -11.40 -19.90 43.50
N GLU A 63 -12.19 -19.72 42.45
CA GLU A 63 -13.45 -20.44 42.24
C GLU A 63 -13.54 -20.90 40.80
N ALA A 64 -14.06 -22.11 40.59
CA ALA A 64 -14.36 -22.60 39.26
C ALA A 64 -15.64 -21.91 38.76
N ARG A 65 -15.54 -21.18 37.64
CA ARG A 65 -16.69 -20.61 36.94
C ARG A 65 -16.80 -21.16 35.53
N GLU A 66 -18.02 -21.42 35.10
CA GLU A 66 -18.33 -21.67 33.70
C GLU A 66 -18.55 -20.33 33.00
N LYS A 67 -17.74 -20.04 31.98
CA LYS A 67 -17.93 -18.90 31.09
C LYS A 67 -18.57 -19.39 29.81
N LYS A 68 -19.73 -18.82 29.45
CA LYS A 68 -20.28 -19.00 28.11
C LYS A 68 -19.42 -18.20 27.15
N VAL A 69 -18.55 -18.88 26.42
CA VAL A 69 -17.83 -18.30 25.28
C VAL A 69 -18.78 -18.32 24.10
N LEU A 70 -19.13 -17.15 23.58
CA LEU A 70 -19.78 -17.04 22.28
C LEU A 70 -18.70 -17.33 21.24
N VAL A 71 -18.94 -18.34 20.41
CA VAL A 71 -18.07 -18.66 19.28
C VAL A 71 -18.81 -18.16 18.05
N ASP A 72 -18.22 -17.17 17.38
CA ASP A 72 -18.72 -16.73 16.09
C ASP A 72 -18.39 -17.81 15.06
N LEU A 73 -19.44 -18.29 14.39
CA LEU A 73 -19.33 -19.27 13.34
C LEU A 73 -19.05 -18.55 12.02
N PRO A 74 -18.13 -19.06 11.17
CA PRO A 74 -17.89 -18.46 9.87
C PRO A 74 -19.15 -18.55 9.01
N PRO A 75 -19.55 -17.48 8.31
CA PRO A 75 -20.68 -17.51 7.40
C PRO A 75 -20.35 -18.27 6.11
N ALA A 76 -21.37 -18.64 5.34
CA ALA A 76 -21.20 -19.08 3.97
C ALA A 76 -20.49 -18.02 3.10
N GLU A 77 -19.82 -18.46 2.04
CA GLU A 77 -19.13 -17.58 1.07
C GLU A 77 -19.57 -17.90 -0.36
N VAL A 78 -19.46 -16.92 -1.26
CA VAL A 78 -19.77 -17.10 -2.69
C VAL A 78 -18.65 -16.55 -3.55
N TRP A 79 -18.20 -17.38 -4.49
CA TRP A 79 -17.12 -17.08 -5.41
C TRP A 79 -17.62 -17.05 -6.85
N ILE A 80 -17.01 -16.22 -7.70
CA ILE A 80 -17.35 -16.10 -9.12
C ILE A 80 -16.19 -16.50 -10.02
N SER A 81 -16.51 -17.18 -11.12
CA SER A 81 -15.58 -17.64 -12.16
C SER A 81 -16.27 -17.62 -13.52
N LEU A 82 -15.54 -17.84 -14.61
CA LEU A 82 -16.13 -18.01 -15.94
C LEU A 82 -16.26 -19.50 -16.28
N GLU A 83 -17.39 -19.89 -16.84
CA GLU A 83 -17.64 -21.22 -17.38
C GLU A 83 -17.61 -21.19 -18.91
N GLY A 84 -16.88 -22.13 -19.52
CA GLY A 84 -16.76 -22.27 -20.97
C GLY A 84 -15.83 -21.25 -21.63
N CYS A 85 -15.09 -20.46 -20.85
CA CYS A 85 -14.07 -19.54 -21.34
C CYS A 85 -12.91 -19.41 -20.36
N ASP A 86 -11.68 -19.37 -20.88
CA ASP A 86 -10.46 -19.05 -20.12
C ASP A 86 -9.70 -17.92 -20.84
N PRO A 87 -10.18 -16.66 -20.69
CA PRO A 87 -9.65 -15.53 -21.44
C PRO A 87 -8.21 -15.23 -21.02
N GLN A 88 -7.33 -15.02 -22.01
CA GLN A 88 -5.94 -14.64 -21.78
C GLN A 88 -5.78 -13.12 -21.88
N PRO A 89 -5.26 -12.44 -20.85
CA PRO A 89 -4.88 -11.03 -20.97
C PRO A 89 -3.75 -10.85 -22.00
N PRO A 90 -3.68 -9.70 -22.70
CA PRO A 90 -4.61 -8.56 -22.64
C PRO A 90 -5.84 -8.69 -23.56
N GLU A 91 -5.90 -9.71 -24.41
CA GLU A 91 -6.98 -9.85 -25.40
C GLU A 91 -8.31 -10.23 -24.77
N ASN A 92 -8.29 -10.95 -23.64
CA ASN A 92 -9.43 -11.41 -22.86
C ASN A 92 -10.60 -11.96 -23.70
N ARG A 93 -10.29 -12.80 -24.70
CA ARG A 93 -11.27 -13.32 -25.67
C ARG A 93 -11.82 -14.68 -25.29
N CYS A 94 -13.10 -14.87 -25.58
CA CYS A 94 -13.84 -16.12 -25.55
C CYS A 94 -14.36 -16.46 -26.95
N ASP A 95 -14.25 -17.72 -27.35
CA ASP A 95 -14.81 -18.23 -28.63
C ASP A 95 -16.29 -18.64 -28.51
N THR A 96 -16.82 -18.65 -27.30
CA THR A 96 -18.23 -18.92 -27.00
C THR A 96 -18.81 -17.85 -26.08
N PRO A 97 -20.13 -17.60 -26.11
CA PRO A 97 -20.76 -16.67 -25.19
C PRO A 97 -20.43 -17.02 -23.74
N PRO A 98 -19.83 -16.10 -22.98
CA PRO A 98 -19.35 -16.37 -21.63
C PRO A 98 -20.51 -16.56 -20.64
N ARG A 99 -20.29 -17.41 -19.65
CA ARG A 99 -21.23 -17.62 -18.54
C ARG A 99 -20.51 -17.32 -17.23
N LEU A 100 -21.18 -16.62 -16.33
CA LEU A 100 -20.69 -16.37 -14.99
C LEU A 100 -21.12 -17.52 -14.08
N LEU A 101 -20.16 -18.22 -13.51
CA LEU A 101 -20.35 -19.33 -12.60
C LEU A 101 -20.15 -18.84 -11.16
N PHE A 102 -21.23 -18.90 -10.39
CA PHE A 102 -21.23 -18.68 -8.95
C PHE A 102 -21.08 -20.03 -8.26
N GLY A 103 -20.11 -20.15 -7.36
CA GLY A 103 -19.90 -21.32 -6.50
C GLY A 103 -19.91 -20.89 -5.04
N ALA A 104 -20.78 -21.48 -4.24
CA ALA A 104 -20.93 -21.14 -2.84
C ALA A 104 -20.43 -22.27 -1.93
N GLU A 105 -19.80 -21.90 -0.82
CA GLU A 105 -19.18 -22.81 0.14
C GLU A 105 -19.78 -22.60 1.53
N GLU A 106 -20.21 -23.71 2.16
CA GLU A 106 -20.72 -23.73 3.52
C GLU A 106 -19.64 -24.30 4.46
N PRO A 107 -19.05 -23.48 5.36
CA PRO A 107 -17.99 -23.94 6.24
C PRO A 107 -18.47 -24.84 7.38
N LEU A 108 -19.76 -24.82 7.74
CA LEU A 108 -20.28 -25.56 8.89
C LEU A 108 -20.52 -27.04 8.60
N PRO A 109 -20.15 -27.94 9.53
CA PRO A 109 -20.31 -29.36 9.32
C PRO A 109 -21.78 -29.77 9.33
N ASN A 110 -22.16 -30.57 8.33
CA ASN A 110 -23.53 -31.05 8.09
C ASN A 110 -24.54 -30.00 7.63
N GLU A 111 -24.09 -28.78 7.37
CA GLU A 111 -24.87 -27.74 6.71
C GLU A 111 -24.52 -27.71 5.21
N LEU A 112 -25.39 -27.10 4.42
CA LEU A 112 -25.24 -26.99 2.97
C LEU A 112 -25.83 -25.70 2.43
N ILE A 113 -25.28 -25.23 1.31
CA ILE A 113 -25.87 -24.12 0.57
C ILE A 113 -27.18 -24.57 -0.07
N ILE A 114 -28.26 -23.90 0.30
CA ILE A 114 -29.61 -24.19 -0.21
C ILE A 114 -29.91 -23.39 -1.48
N ARG A 115 -29.32 -22.20 -1.63
CA ARG A 115 -29.62 -21.29 -2.74
C ARG A 115 -28.52 -20.26 -2.95
N ILE A 116 -28.29 -19.89 -4.20
CA ILE A 116 -27.54 -18.69 -4.59
C ILE A 116 -28.52 -17.69 -5.19
N ASN A 117 -28.45 -16.44 -4.75
CA ASN A 117 -29.26 -15.34 -5.24
C ASN A 117 -28.35 -14.23 -5.75
N GLY A 118 -28.90 -13.37 -6.59
CA GLY A 118 -28.19 -12.17 -7.01
C GLY A 118 -28.96 -11.32 -7.99
N LEU A 119 -28.31 -10.24 -8.44
CA LEU A 119 -28.79 -9.32 -9.46
C LEU A 119 -27.69 -9.10 -10.49
N ILE A 120 -28.02 -9.15 -11.77
CA ILE A 120 -27.13 -8.71 -12.86
C ILE A 120 -27.81 -7.53 -13.56
N ASN A 121 -27.19 -6.36 -13.51
CA ASN A 121 -27.75 -5.12 -14.03
C ASN A 121 -29.17 -4.81 -13.49
N GLY A 122 -29.42 -5.17 -12.22
CA GLY A 122 -30.72 -5.04 -11.56
C GLY A 122 -31.73 -6.14 -11.87
N GLU A 123 -31.44 -7.08 -12.78
CA GLU A 123 -32.29 -8.24 -13.05
C GLU A 123 -31.99 -9.38 -12.07
N PRO A 124 -32.97 -9.84 -11.28
CA PRO A 124 -32.74 -10.85 -10.25
C PRO A 124 -32.58 -12.25 -10.84
N PHE A 125 -31.71 -13.05 -10.22
CA PHE A 125 -31.60 -14.49 -10.46
C PHE A 125 -31.60 -15.26 -9.13
N SER A 126 -32.00 -16.54 -9.19
CA SER A 126 -31.99 -17.44 -8.04
C SER A 126 -31.84 -18.89 -8.52
N CYS A 127 -30.87 -19.60 -7.96
CA CYS A 127 -30.54 -20.99 -8.28
C CYS A 127 -30.59 -21.85 -7.01
N GLU A 128 -31.17 -23.04 -7.08
CA GLU A 128 -31.11 -24.00 -5.97
C GLU A 128 -29.73 -24.67 -5.87
N GLY A 129 -29.24 -24.86 -4.63
CA GLY A 129 -27.94 -25.47 -4.33
C GLY A 129 -26.76 -24.49 -4.37
N GLY A 130 -25.55 -25.04 -4.20
CA GLY A 130 -24.30 -24.27 -4.10
C GLY A 130 -23.62 -23.92 -5.43
N SER A 131 -24.31 -24.04 -6.57
CA SER A 131 -23.75 -23.66 -7.87
C SER A 131 -24.81 -23.06 -8.78
N CYS A 132 -24.46 -21.97 -9.46
CA CYS A 132 -25.36 -21.23 -10.34
C CYS A 132 -24.58 -20.73 -11.56
N SER A 133 -25.01 -21.08 -12.78
CA SER A 133 -24.36 -20.64 -14.03
C SER A 133 -25.30 -19.76 -14.83
N ILE A 134 -24.98 -18.47 -14.91
CA ILE A 134 -25.81 -17.45 -15.56
C ILE A 134 -25.14 -16.99 -16.88
N PRO A 135 -25.84 -17.07 -18.04
CA PRO A 135 -25.30 -16.57 -19.29
C PRO A 135 -25.20 -15.05 -19.27
N LEU A 136 -24.02 -14.51 -19.61
CA LEU A 136 -23.81 -13.07 -19.67
C LEU A 136 -24.35 -12.49 -20.97
N GLN A 137 -25.05 -11.37 -20.86
CA GLN A 137 -25.50 -10.59 -22.02
C GLN A 137 -24.42 -9.57 -22.41
N PRO A 138 -24.35 -9.18 -23.70
CA PRO A 138 -23.51 -8.06 -24.12
C PRO A 138 -23.78 -6.79 -23.29
N THR A 139 -22.72 -6.10 -22.91
CA THR A 139 -22.76 -4.88 -22.07
C THR A 139 -22.24 -3.66 -22.84
N GLY A 140 -22.29 -2.49 -22.20
CA GLY A 140 -21.52 -1.32 -22.63
C GLY A 140 -20.06 -1.39 -22.15
N LEU A 141 -19.27 -0.36 -22.49
CA LEU A 141 -17.85 -0.24 -22.10
C LEU A 141 -17.60 -0.15 -20.59
N GLN A 142 -18.61 0.28 -19.85
CA GLN A 142 -18.60 0.36 -18.37
C GLN A 142 -18.99 -0.97 -17.70
N GLY A 143 -19.36 -1.97 -18.49
CA GLY A 143 -19.88 -3.24 -18.00
C GLY A 143 -21.25 -3.14 -17.36
N SER A 144 -21.57 -4.11 -16.52
CA SER A 144 -22.80 -4.27 -15.77
C SER A 144 -22.48 -4.68 -14.34
N GLN A 145 -23.20 -4.10 -13.39
CA GLN A 145 -23.04 -4.44 -11.98
C GLN A 145 -23.62 -5.82 -11.69
N VAL A 146 -22.93 -6.57 -10.83
CA VAL A 146 -23.37 -7.85 -10.31
C VAL A 146 -23.40 -7.76 -8.79
N GLU A 147 -24.46 -8.24 -8.18
CA GLU A 147 -24.60 -8.43 -6.73
C GLU A 147 -25.00 -9.88 -6.48
N PHE A 148 -24.43 -10.55 -5.48
CA PHE A 148 -24.69 -11.96 -5.23
C PHE A 148 -24.41 -12.37 -3.78
N TRP A 149 -25.15 -13.38 -3.31
CA TRP A 149 -25.01 -13.99 -1.99
C TRP A 149 -25.59 -15.41 -1.99
N ALA A 150 -25.32 -16.17 -0.94
CA ALA A 150 -25.85 -17.52 -0.73
C ALA A 150 -26.65 -17.61 0.56
N ASP A 151 -27.66 -18.48 0.56
CA ASP A 151 -28.41 -18.88 1.76
C ASP A 151 -28.00 -20.30 2.16
N SER A 152 -27.85 -20.52 3.47
CA SER A 152 -27.45 -21.81 4.05
C SER A 152 -28.62 -22.54 4.72
N SER A 153 -28.51 -23.87 4.83
CA SER A 153 -29.42 -24.68 5.66
C SER A 153 -29.32 -24.38 7.15
N TYR A 154 -28.22 -23.78 7.60
CA TYR A 154 -28.05 -23.32 8.98
C TYR A 154 -29.03 -22.18 9.34
N GLY A 155 -29.52 -21.47 8.33
CA GLY A 155 -30.49 -20.38 8.48
C GLY A 155 -29.88 -18.98 8.42
N ASP A 156 -28.61 -18.86 8.05
CA ASP A 156 -27.90 -17.62 7.73
C ASP A 156 -27.71 -17.44 6.22
N SER A 157 -27.17 -16.28 5.85
CA SER A 157 -26.78 -15.92 4.49
C SER A 157 -25.35 -15.38 4.49
N SER A 158 -24.64 -15.56 3.38
CA SER A 158 -23.35 -14.93 3.16
C SER A 158 -23.45 -13.41 3.16
N GLU A 159 -22.31 -12.73 3.16
CA GLU A 159 -22.28 -11.31 2.78
C GLU A 159 -22.82 -11.12 1.35
N HIS A 160 -23.32 -9.90 1.09
CA HIS A 160 -23.66 -9.47 -0.25
C HIS A 160 -22.40 -8.97 -0.94
N TYR A 161 -21.89 -9.77 -1.85
CA TYR A 161 -20.74 -9.40 -2.66
C TYR A 161 -21.19 -8.61 -3.88
N THR A 162 -20.30 -7.74 -4.36
CA THR A 162 -20.54 -6.98 -5.58
C THR A 162 -19.37 -7.13 -6.55
N GLY A 163 -19.64 -6.83 -7.82
CA GLY A 163 -18.64 -6.79 -8.87
C GLY A 163 -19.14 -6.09 -10.12
N LEU A 164 -18.25 -5.98 -11.10
CA LEU A 164 -18.55 -5.50 -12.44
C LEU A 164 -18.18 -6.58 -13.46
N VAL A 165 -19.02 -6.75 -14.47
CA VAL A 165 -18.75 -7.63 -15.60
C VAL A 165 -18.92 -6.88 -16.91
N ARG A 166 -17.94 -6.97 -17.80
CA ARG A 166 -17.98 -6.36 -19.13
C ARG A 166 -17.91 -7.45 -20.19
N VAL A 167 -18.87 -7.45 -21.12
CA VAL A 167 -18.91 -8.38 -22.26
C VAL A 167 -19.11 -7.60 -23.54
N ILE A 168 -18.10 -7.55 -24.40
CA ILE A 168 -18.16 -6.87 -25.69
C ILE A 168 -18.08 -7.90 -26.83
N PRO A 169 -19.11 -8.03 -27.69
CA PRO A 169 -19.05 -8.89 -28.86
C PRO A 169 -18.07 -8.33 -29.90
N TRP A 170 -17.21 -9.18 -30.47
CA TRP A 170 -16.23 -8.87 -31.51
C TRP A 170 -16.40 -9.78 -32.74
N GLY A 171 -16.34 -9.20 -33.94
CA GLY A 171 -16.52 -9.90 -35.22
C GLY A 171 -17.85 -9.58 -35.92
N ASP A 172 -18.14 -10.29 -37.01
CA ASP A 172 -19.34 -10.03 -37.84
C ASP A 172 -20.57 -10.79 -37.29
N PHE A 173 -21.33 -10.12 -36.43
CA PHE A 173 -22.61 -10.61 -35.91
C PHE A 173 -23.79 -10.32 -36.86
N MET A 174 -23.56 -9.69 -38.02
CA MET A 174 -24.60 -9.21 -38.93
C MET A 174 -24.73 -10.02 -40.23
N ALA A 175 -23.89 -11.04 -40.46
CA ALA A 175 -23.95 -11.89 -41.66
C ALA A 175 -24.05 -13.42 -41.35
N PRO A 176 -25.20 -13.92 -40.87
CA PRO A 176 -25.37 -15.35 -40.55
C PRO A 176 -25.33 -16.31 -41.76
N GLU A 177 -25.43 -15.79 -43.00
CA GLU A 177 -25.41 -16.59 -44.24
C GLU A 177 -24.23 -16.25 -45.18
N GLY A 178 -23.35 -15.32 -44.79
CA GLY A 178 -22.15 -14.96 -45.55
C GLY A 178 -20.92 -15.70 -45.03
N LYS A 179 -19.96 -16.03 -45.90
CA LYS A 179 -18.62 -16.43 -45.42
C LYS A 179 -18.01 -15.24 -44.69
N THR A 180 -18.06 -15.23 -43.37
CA THR A 180 -17.41 -14.22 -42.53
C THR A 180 -15.89 -14.38 -42.64
N GLN A 181 -15.17 -13.26 -42.70
CA GLN A 181 -13.70 -13.23 -42.69
C GLN A 181 -13.11 -13.21 -41.27
N GLU A 182 -13.95 -12.98 -40.25
CA GLU A 182 -13.55 -12.96 -38.84
C GLU A 182 -14.47 -13.89 -38.04
N ASP A 183 -13.87 -14.72 -37.18
CA ASP A 183 -14.58 -15.59 -36.25
C ASP A 183 -15.27 -14.73 -35.16
N GLN A 184 -16.49 -15.10 -34.79
CA GLN A 184 -17.24 -14.43 -33.72
C GLN A 184 -16.58 -14.73 -32.37
N SER A 185 -16.29 -13.69 -31.59
CA SER A 185 -15.68 -13.80 -30.27
C SER A 185 -16.29 -12.79 -29.29
N TRP A 186 -16.03 -12.99 -28.00
CA TRP A 186 -16.49 -12.10 -26.93
C TRP A 186 -15.30 -11.68 -26.09
N TYR A 187 -15.12 -10.38 -25.92
CA TYR A 187 -14.18 -9.82 -24.96
C TYR A 187 -14.85 -9.77 -23.57
N VAL A 188 -14.18 -10.26 -22.52
CA VAL A 188 -14.78 -10.40 -21.18
C VAL A 188 -13.84 -9.94 -20.07
N ASP A 189 -14.32 -9.06 -19.20
CA ASP A 189 -13.64 -8.70 -17.95
C ASP A 189 -14.58 -8.88 -16.75
N VAL A 190 -14.03 -9.28 -15.59
CA VAL A 190 -14.79 -9.51 -14.34
C VAL A 190 -14.03 -8.96 -13.13
N LEU A 191 -14.52 -7.85 -12.55
CA LEU A 191 -13.97 -7.23 -11.34
C LEU A 191 -14.79 -7.64 -10.11
N SER A 192 -14.18 -8.34 -9.16
CA SER A 192 -14.78 -8.63 -7.84
C SER A 192 -13.74 -9.19 -6.88
N SER A 193 -13.87 -8.88 -5.59
CA SER A 193 -13.07 -9.49 -4.53
C SER A 193 -13.26 -11.00 -4.41
N GLN A 194 -14.34 -11.53 -5.00
CA GLN A 194 -14.67 -12.95 -5.03
C GLN A 194 -14.33 -13.63 -6.37
N TRP A 195 -13.50 -12.99 -7.20
CA TRP A 195 -13.10 -13.55 -8.49
C TRP A 195 -12.05 -14.64 -8.35
N ARG A 196 -12.30 -15.81 -8.94
CA ARG A 196 -11.39 -16.98 -8.95
C ARG A 196 -10.64 -17.20 -10.26
N GLY A 197 -10.74 -16.28 -11.23
CA GLY A 197 -9.96 -16.35 -12.46
C GLY A 197 -8.64 -15.60 -12.37
N LYS A 198 -8.04 -15.28 -13.52
CA LYS A 198 -6.76 -14.56 -13.54
C LYS A 198 -6.90 -13.17 -12.89
N PRO A 199 -5.89 -12.73 -12.11
CA PRO A 199 -5.88 -11.40 -11.51
C PRO A 199 -6.05 -10.32 -12.57
N MET A 200 -6.90 -9.33 -12.27
CA MET A 200 -7.12 -8.19 -13.16
C MET A 200 -6.09 -7.08 -12.94
N ALA A 201 -6.09 -6.09 -13.83
CA ALA A 201 -5.21 -4.94 -13.72
C ALA A 201 -5.33 -4.26 -12.34
N SER A 202 -4.19 -3.96 -11.71
CA SER A 202 -4.16 -3.45 -10.34
C SER A 202 -5.01 -2.20 -10.13
N ALA A 203 -5.58 -2.07 -8.93
CA ALA A 203 -6.48 -1.00 -8.50
C ALA A 203 -7.80 -0.87 -9.28
N ALA A 204 -8.03 -1.66 -10.35
CA ALA A 204 -9.28 -1.65 -11.09
C ALA A 204 -10.48 -2.00 -10.19
N GLU A 205 -10.30 -2.93 -9.26
CA GLU A 205 -11.32 -3.30 -8.27
C GLU A 205 -11.58 -2.17 -7.27
N ILE A 206 -10.52 -1.54 -6.72
CA ILE A 206 -10.62 -0.41 -5.78
C ILE A 206 -11.49 0.70 -6.39
N TRP A 207 -11.25 1.00 -7.66
CA TRP A 207 -11.95 2.08 -8.35
C TRP A 207 -13.22 1.64 -9.06
N GLN A 208 -13.48 0.34 -9.16
CA GLN A 208 -14.55 -0.28 -9.94
C GLN A 208 -14.56 0.27 -11.37
N VAL A 209 -13.43 0.13 -12.05
CA VAL A 209 -13.22 0.66 -13.41
C VAL A 209 -12.45 -0.35 -14.26
N PHE A 210 -12.94 -0.62 -15.46
CA PHE A 210 -12.21 -1.46 -16.40
C PHE A 210 -11.11 -0.67 -17.11
N PRO A 211 -9.96 -1.31 -17.41
CA PRO A 211 -9.02 -0.80 -18.41
C PRO A 211 -9.70 -0.60 -19.78
N THR A 212 -8.98 0.06 -20.69
CA THR A 212 -9.38 0.17 -22.09
C THR A 212 -9.48 -1.22 -22.75
N LEU A 213 -10.28 -1.34 -23.82
CA LEU A 213 -10.45 -2.62 -24.52
C LEU A 213 -9.11 -3.04 -25.15
N GLY A 214 -8.72 -4.29 -24.95
CA GLY A 214 -7.40 -4.79 -25.38
C GLY A 214 -6.27 -4.51 -24.38
N GLY A 215 -6.62 -4.18 -23.14
CA GLY A 215 -5.68 -3.97 -22.04
C GLY A 215 -5.28 -2.51 -21.85
N PRO A 216 -4.61 -2.19 -20.73
CA PRO A 216 -4.23 -0.83 -20.40
C PRO A 216 -3.15 -0.26 -21.35
N ALA A 217 -2.88 1.04 -21.25
CA ALA A 217 -1.76 1.68 -21.93
C ALA A 217 -0.41 1.01 -21.61
N GLU A 218 0.58 1.13 -22.50
CA GLU A 218 1.88 0.44 -22.39
C GLU A 218 2.60 0.67 -21.05
N TRP A 219 2.59 1.91 -20.54
CA TRP A 219 3.18 2.25 -19.24
C TRP A 219 2.45 1.63 -18.04
N LEU A 220 1.29 1.00 -18.24
CA LEU A 220 0.50 0.26 -17.26
C LEU A 220 0.45 -1.25 -17.56
N ARG A 221 1.37 -1.78 -18.38
CA ARG A 221 1.48 -3.21 -18.67
C ARG A 221 2.59 -3.88 -17.86
N SER A 222 2.43 -5.18 -17.69
CA SER A 222 3.49 -6.09 -17.27
C SER A 222 3.77 -7.03 -18.44
N PRO A 223 5.02 -7.10 -18.94
CA PRO A 223 5.38 -8.04 -20.00
C PRO A 223 5.43 -9.48 -19.47
N GLU A 224 5.62 -10.45 -20.37
CA GLU A 224 5.73 -11.87 -20.00
C GLU A 224 7.14 -12.26 -19.54
N SER A 225 8.15 -11.47 -19.91
CA SER A 225 9.55 -11.74 -19.59
C SER A 225 10.29 -10.48 -19.10
N PRO A 226 11.29 -10.63 -18.21
CA PRO A 226 12.10 -9.50 -17.75
C PRO A 226 12.85 -8.78 -18.88
N GLU A 227 13.26 -9.51 -19.93
CA GLU A 227 13.99 -8.96 -21.08
C GLU A 227 13.17 -7.89 -21.84
N GLU A 228 11.85 -8.00 -21.82
CA GLU A 228 10.94 -7.01 -22.42
C GLU A 228 10.85 -5.71 -21.60
N LEU A 229 11.31 -5.70 -20.35
CA LEU A 229 11.44 -4.46 -19.58
C LEU A 229 12.73 -3.72 -19.90
N GLU A 230 13.73 -4.34 -20.54
CA GLU A 230 15.07 -3.79 -20.71
C GLU A 230 15.05 -2.36 -21.27
N SER A 231 15.82 -1.48 -20.62
CA SER A 231 16.01 -0.10 -21.06
C SER A 231 17.49 0.21 -21.28
N THR A 232 17.76 1.09 -22.25
CA THR A 232 19.11 1.57 -22.58
C THR A 232 19.25 3.06 -22.30
N LEU A 233 18.64 3.51 -21.20
CA LEU A 233 18.62 4.92 -20.84
C LEU A 233 19.95 5.33 -20.21
N SER A 234 20.45 6.50 -20.59
CA SER A 234 21.69 7.05 -20.05
C SER A 234 21.41 7.86 -18.80
N TYR A 235 21.83 7.37 -17.63
CA TYR A 235 21.58 8.04 -16.35
C TYR A 235 22.83 8.73 -15.81
N TYR A 236 22.80 10.07 -15.73
CA TYR A 236 23.94 10.86 -15.25
C TYR A 236 24.22 10.64 -13.77
N TYR A 237 23.17 10.48 -12.95
CA TYR A 237 23.34 10.22 -11.53
C TYR A 237 23.84 8.80 -11.30
N LEU A 238 23.22 7.79 -11.93
CA LEU A 238 23.67 6.40 -11.81
C LEU A 238 25.12 6.25 -12.28
N ALA A 239 25.49 6.84 -13.42
CA ALA A 239 26.86 6.86 -13.90
C ALA A 239 27.82 7.47 -12.86
N GLY A 240 27.42 8.60 -12.24
CA GLY A 240 28.19 9.24 -11.19
C GLY A 240 28.40 8.33 -9.98
N MET A 241 27.34 7.63 -9.54
CA MET A 241 27.40 6.67 -8.44
C MET A 241 28.27 5.46 -8.76
N LEU A 242 28.17 4.90 -9.96
CA LEU A 242 29.00 3.78 -10.40
C LEU A 242 30.48 4.15 -10.47
N ILE A 243 30.81 5.33 -11.00
CA ILE A 243 32.19 5.84 -11.03
C ILE A 243 32.71 6.06 -9.60
N ARG A 244 31.94 6.75 -8.76
CA ARG A 244 32.35 7.10 -7.39
C ARG A 244 32.58 5.88 -6.51
N ASN A 245 31.78 4.82 -6.69
CA ASN A 245 31.93 3.57 -5.96
C ASN A 245 32.94 2.60 -6.60
N GLY A 246 33.65 3.04 -7.64
CA GLY A 246 34.73 2.27 -8.27
C GLY A 246 34.26 1.12 -9.15
N ALA A 247 32.97 1.08 -9.52
CA ALA A 247 32.46 0.12 -10.51
C ALA A 247 33.01 0.43 -11.92
N VAL A 248 33.26 1.72 -12.21
CA VAL A 248 33.75 2.18 -13.50
C VAL A 248 34.97 3.08 -13.32
N ASP A 249 36.05 2.82 -14.05
CA ASP A 249 37.22 3.70 -14.14
C ASP A 249 37.02 4.76 -15.23
N ALA A 250 36.69 5.98 -14.81
CA ALA A 250 36.57 7.14 -15.69
C ALA A 250 37.76 8.12 -15.55
N SER A 251 38.92 7.66 -15.09
CA SER A 251 40.13 8.51 -14.91
C SER A 251 40.62 9.15 -16.21
N GLY A 252 40.28 8.59 -17.37
CA GLY A 252 40.55 9.17 -18.69
C GLY A 252 39.66 10.37 -19.06
N CYS A 253 38.57 10.59 -18.32
CA CYS A 253 37.65 11.70 -18.55
C CYS A 253 38.07 12.97 -17.78
N PRO A 254 37.69 14.17 -18.28
CA PRO A 254 37.80 15.40 -17.51
C PRO A 254 37.17 15.23 -16.12
N MET A 255 37.87 15.72 -15.08
CA MET A 255 37.46 15.61 -13.67
C MET A 255 37.14 14.16 -13.22
N GLY A 256 37.78 13.16 -13.83
CA GLY A 256 37.52 11.75 -13.53
C GLY A 256 36.12 11.28 -13.94
N GLY A 257 35.49 11.97 -14.91
CA GLY A 257 34.15 11.64 -15.40
C GLY A 257 33.00 12.26 -14.60
N LEU A 258 33.27 13.10 -13.60
CA LEU A 258 32.25 13.74 -12.78
C LEU A 258 32.05 15.22 -13.16
N GLU A 259 30.82 15.71 -13.04
CA GLU A 259 30.49 17.15 -13.11
C GLU A 259 30.26 17.73 -11.71
N GLY A 260 29.78 16.92 -10.76
CA GLY A 260 29.55 17.29 -9.37
C GLY A 260 29.78 16.10 -8.43
N GLU A 261 29.34 16.21 -7.17
CA GLU A 261 29.60 15.19 -6.14
C GLU A 261 28.95 13.83 -6.46
N LEU A 262 27.78 13.84 -7.12
CA LEU A 262 26.96 12.65 -7.36
C LEU A 262 26.62 12.44 -8.83
N THR A 263 27.04 13.34 -9.72
CA THR A 263 26.58 13.38 -11.12
C THR A 263 27.78 13.28 -12.05
N ALA A 264 27.71 12.36 -13.01
CA ALA A 264 28.70 12.25 -14.07
C ALA A 264 28.65 13.46 -15.03
N ASN A 265 29.74 13.71 -15.75
CA ASN A 265 29.71 14.54 -16.96
C ASN A 265 29.48 13.64 -18.19
N VAL A 266 29.35 14.25 -19.38
CA VAL A 266 29.07 13.51 -20.63
C VAL A 266 30.11 12.41 -20.90
N CYS A 267 31.40 12.67 -20.64
CA CYS A 267 32.45 11.67 -20.82
C CYS A 267 32.30 10.53 -19.81
N GLY A 268 32.00 10.84 -18.54
CA GLY A 268 31.76 9.83 -17.51
C GLY A 268 30.55 8.94 -17.82
N VAL A 269 29.45 9.52 -18.31
CA VAL A 269 28.29 8.72 -18.77
C VAL A 269 28.69 7.77 -19.90
N GLN A 270 29.46 8.25 -20.88
CA GLN A 270 29.95 7.38 -21.96
C GLN A 270 30.87 6.26 -21.46
N ALA A 271 31.75 6.58 -20.51
CA ALA A 271 32.65 5.59 -19.90
C ALA A 271 31.89 4.54 -19.06
N ALA A 272 30.78 4.94 -18.43
CA ALA A 272 29.95 4.09 -17.57
C ALA A 272 28.78 3.42 -18.29
N LEU A 273 28.58 3.67 -19.58
CA LEU A 273 27.34 3.35 -20.29
C LEU A 273 26.95 1.86 -20.21
N GLU A 274 27.92 0.97 -20.41
CA GLU A 274 27.70 -0.48 -20.31
C GLU A 274 27.23 -0.87 -18.90
N GLN A 275 27.92 -0.39 -17.87
CA GLN A 275 27.55 -0.68 -16.49
C GLN A 275 26.21 -0.04 -16.08
N VAL A 276 25.87 1.13 -16.65
CA VAL A 276 24.57 1.78 -16.47
C VAL A 276 23.44 0.94 -17.05
N HIS A 277 23.64 0.33 -18.22
CA HIS A 277 22.66 -0.57 -18.83
C HIS A 277 22.52 -1.87 -18.02
N GLU A 278 23.63 -2.47 -17.60
CA GLU A 278 23.58 -3.68 -16.76
C GLU A 278 22.87 -3.41 -15.43
N TRP A 279 23.20 -2.30 -14.76
CA TRP A 279 22.66 -1.97 -13.44
C TRP A 279 21.17 -1.60 -13.49
N GLN A 280 20.73 -0.81 -14.47
CA GLN A 280 19.32 -0.42 -14.55
C GLN A 280 18.39 -1.62 -14.81
N ASN A 281 18.89 -2.65 -15.50
CA ASN A 281 18.13 -3.84 -15.87
C ASN A 281 18.31 -5.00 -14.88
N SER A 282 19.21 -4.89 -13.89
CA SER A 282 19.42 -5.96 -12.90
C SER A 282 18.21 -6.18 -11.98
N PHE A 283 17.28 -5.23 -11.93
CA PHE A 283 16.07 -5.30 -11.12
C PHE A 283 14.85 -5.82 -11.88
N ASP A 284 14.94 -6.07 -13.20
CA ASP A 284 13.77 -6.37 -14.04
C ASP A 284 13.05 -7.65 -13.62
N ALA A 285 13.81 -8.69 -13.25
CA ALA A 285 13.23 -9.93 -12.77
C ALA A 285 12.45 -9.75 -11.45
N GLU A 286 12.98 -8.96 -10.52
CA GLU A 286 12.32 -8.67 -9.25
C GLU A 286 11.11 -7.75 -9.43
N ILE A 287 11.21 -6.75 -10.31
CA ILE A 287 10.10 -5.88 -10.69
C ILE A 287 8.95 -6.70 -11.29
N LEU A 288 9.25 -7.62 -12.20
CA LEU A 288 8.24 -8.48 -12.82
C LEU A 288 7.60 -9.41 -11.77
N ARG A 289 8.40 -10.05 -10.92
CA ARG A 289 7.91 -10.91 -9.83
C ARG A 289 6.98 -10.16 -8.89
N VAL A 290 7.35 -8.95 -8.47
CA VAL A 290 6.50 -8.10 -7.61
C VAL A 290 5.22 -7.67 -8.35
N ALA A 291 5.30 -7.41 -9.66
CA ALA A 291 4.13 -7.10 -10.46
C ALA A 291 3.15 -8.28 -10.55
N GLU A 292 3.65 -9.51 -10.64
CA GLU A 292 2.83 -10.73 -10.60
C GLU A 292 2.17 -10.93 -9.22
N ASP A 293 2.92 -10.70 -8.13
CA ASP A 293 2.43 -10.88 -6.75
C ASP A 293 1.39 -9.82 -6.34
N THR A 294 1.58 -8.58 -6.80
CA THR A 294 0.79 -7.42 -6.34
C THR A 294 -0.20 -6.90 -7.36
N GLY A 295 -0.06 -7.30 -8.62
CA GLY A 295 -0.78 -6.77 -9.78
C GLY A 295 -0.31 -5.39 -10.26
N VAL A 296 0.56 -4.69 -9.51
CA VAL A 296 1.05 -3.35 -9.89
C VAL A 296 1.89 -3.45 -11.17
N PRO A 297 1.63 -2.65 -12.22
CA PRO A 297 2.29 -2.86 -13.50
C PRO A 297 3.83 -2.75 -13.44
N ALA A 298 4.51 -3.74 -14.02
CA ALA A 298 5.98 -3.79 -14.02
C ALA A 298 6.60 -2.58 -14.75
N GLN A 299 6.03 -2.18 -15.89
CA GLN A 299 6.50 -1.00 -16.62
C GLN A 299 6.33 0.29 -15.80
N LEU A 300 5.23 0.41 -15.03
CA LEU A 300 5.01 1.55 -14.14
C LEU A 300 6.08 1.62 -13.05
N LEU A 301 6.35 0.50 -12.37
CA LEU A 301 7.40 0.41 -11.35
C LEU A 301 8.76 0.83 -11.92
N LYS A 302 9.12 0.29 -13.09
CA LYS A 302 10.38 0.61 -13.77
C LYS A 302 10.47 2.10 -14.14
N ASN A 303 9.39 2.66 -14.68
CA ASN A 303 9.32 4.09 -15.02
C ASN A 303 9.51 4.98 -13.78
N ILE A 304 8.89 4.62 -12.65
CA ILE A 304 9.05 5.38 -11.41
C ILE A 304 10.48 5.29 -10.88
N PHE A 305 11.08 4.09 -10.80
CA PHE A 305 12.47 3.94 -10.33
C PHE A 305 13.48 4.70 -11.21
N SER A 306 13.18 4.81 -12.51
CA SER A 306 13.97 5.64 -13.42
C SER A 306 14.03 7.12 -13.02
N ARG A 307 12.95 7.64 -12.41
CA ARG A 307 12.81 9.04 -12.00
C ARG A 307 13.29 9.27 -10.58
N GLU A 308 12.95 8.36 -9.68
CA GLU A 308 13.21 8.52 -8.25
C GLU A 308 14.67 8.31 -7.91
N SER A 309 15.25 7.21 -8.38
CA SER A 309 16.61 6.80 -7.97
C SER A 309 17.58 6.67 -9.13
N GLN A 310 17.08 6.69 -10.38
CA GLN A 310 17.82 6.21 -11.54
C GLN A 310 18.42 4.82 -11.25
N PHE A 311 17.63 3.96 -10.60
CA PHE A 311 17.98 2.61 -10.16
C PHE A 311 19.11 2.50 -9.12
N TRP A 312 19.51 3.58 -8.46
CA TRP A 312 20.43 3.49 -7.32
C TRP A 312 19.66 3.32 -5.99
N PRO A 313 19.65 2.14 -5.36
CA PRO A 313 18.75 1.82 -4.23
C PRO A 313 19.20 2.39 -2.87
N GLY A 314 20.28 3.17 -2.85
CA GLY A 314 20.85 3.78 -1.64
C GLY A 314 20.27 5.16 -1.32
N ILE A 315 20.89 5.83 -0.35
CA ILE A 315 20.51 7.20 0.06
C ILE A 315 20.92 8.22 -1.01
N TYR A 316 19.99 9.09 -1.41
CA TYR A 316 20.20 10.08 -2.46
C TYR A 316 20.96 11.35 -2.02
N LYS A 317 20.43 12.09 -1.04
CA LYS A 317 20.99 13.36 -0.53
C LYS A 317 20.91 13.54 0.99
N ASN A 318 19.88 12.98 1.63
CA ASN A 318 19.69 13.05 3.08
C ASN A 318 19.08 11.73 3.58
N TYR A 319 19.20 11.46 4.88
CA TYR A 319 18.68 10.23 5.51
C TYR A 319 17.14 10.12 5.52
N ARG A 320 16.42 11.00 4.81
CA ARG A 320 14.96 11.08 4.84
C ARG A 320 14.27 10.39 3.67
N GLU A 321 15.02 10.01 2.65
CA GLU A 321 14.51 9.33 1.44
C GLU A 321 15.45 8.14 1.13
N ALA A 322 14.88 6.96 0.89
CA ALA A 322 15.66 5.74 0.72
C ALA A 322 14.98 4.71 -0.21
N GLY A 323 15.80 3.85 -0.81
CA GLY A 323 15.35 2.77 -1.69
C GLY A 323 15.12 3.22 -3.14
N LEU A 324 14.75 2.27 -4.01
CA LEU A 324 14.54 2.51 -5.43
C LEU A 324 13.44 3.55 -5.72
N GLY A 325 12.42 3.60 -4.86
CA GLY A 325 11.33 4.58 -4.91
C GLY A 325 11.48 5.75 -3.93
N GLN A 326 12.66 5.97 -3.34
CA GLN A 326 12.95 7.13 -2.47
C GLN A 326 11.88 7.39 -1.37
N MET A 327 11.50 6.35 -0.64
CA MET A 327 10.45 6.43 0.38
C MET A 327 10.79 7.46 1.47
N THR A 328 9.83 8.36 1.72
CA THR A 328 9.91 9.36 2.78
C THR A 328 9.12 8.95 4.03
N SER A 329 9.26 9.68 5.14
CA SER A 329 8.40 9.47 6.31
C SER A 329 6.91 9.65 6.01
N ASN A 330 6.56 10.50 5.03
CA ASN A 330 5.18 10.70 4.60
C ASN A 330 4.72 9.54 3.71
N GLY A 331 5.59 9.02 2.85
CA GLY A 331 5.31 7.79 2.08
C GLY A 331 5.09 6.59 3.01
N ALA A 332 5.89 6.48 4.07
CA ALA A 332 5.70 5.49 5.13
C ALA A 332 4.36 5.65 5.86
N ASP A 333 3.93 6.88 6.12
CA ASP A 333 2.61 7.15 6.70
C ASP A 333 1.48 6.67 5.78
N THR A 334 1.58 6.92 4.47
CA THR A 334 0.58 6.49 3.48
C THR A 334 0.41 4.98 3.47
N ILE A 335 1.48 4.20 3.37
CA ILE A 335 1.37 2.73 3.33
C ILE A 335 0.89 2.16 4.67
N LEU A 336 1.35 2.70 5.81
CA LEU A 336 0.93 2.21 7.13
C LEU A 336 -0.55 2.54 7.43
N LEU A 337 -1.09 3.60 6.83
CA LEU A 337 -2.49 4.00 7.00
C LEU A 337 -3.44 3.35 5.98
N TRP A 338 -3.06 3.32 4.70
CA TRP A 338 -3.96 2.96 3.59
C TRP A 338 -3.76 1.53 3.08
N ASN A 339 -2.85 0.76 3.67
CA ASN A 339 -2.70 -0.67 3.40
C ASN A 339 -2.74 -1.46 4.72
N PRO A 340 -3.94 -1.79 5.23
CA PRO A 340 -4.11 -2.49 6.50
C PRO A 340 -3.39 -3.85 6.53
N VAL A 341 -3.42 -4.59 5.43
CA VAL A 341 -2.75 -5.90 5.30
C VAL A 341 -1.24 -5.74 5.48
N PHE A 342 -0.64 -4.74 4.83
CA PHE A 342 0.78 -4.44 5.04
C PHE A 342 1.07 -4.01 6.48
N PHE A 343 0.23 -3.15 7.07
CA PHE A 343 0.40 -2.71 8.46
C PHE A 343 0.36 -3.88 9.44
N GLU A 344 -0.60 -4.81 9.30
CA GLU A 344 -0.73 -6.00 10.14
C GLU A 344 0.49 -6.91 10.08
N GLN A 345 1.13 -7.02 8.92
CA GLN A 345 2.36 -7.81 8.75
C GLN A 345 3.60 -7.08 9.26
N PHE A 346 3.70 -5.78 9.03
CA PHE A 346 4.91 -5.01 9.32
C PHE A 346 5.00 -4.57 10.79
N CYS A 347 3.88 -4.13 11.38
CA CYS A 347 3.87 -3.58 12.74
C CYS A 347 4.47 -4.53 13.80
N PRO A 348 4.13 -5.85 13.82
CA PRO A 348 4.67 -6.78 14.80
C PRO A 348 6.19 -7.04 14.68
N LEU A 349 6.82 -6.64 13.57
CA LEU A 349 8.27 -6.72 13.40
C LEU A 349 9.02 -5.62 14.17
N VAL A 350 8.30 -4.59 14.64
CA VAL A 350 8.87 -3.39 15.27
C VAL A 350 8.26 -3.15 16.65
N LEU A 351 6.96 -3.35 16.80
CA LEU A 351 6.19 -3.15 18.03
C LEU A 351 5.61 -4.47 18.55
N SER A 352 5.13 -4.47 19.79
CA SER A 352 4.39 -5.62 20.34
C SER A 352 3.04 -5.80 19.64
N GLU A 353 2.57 -7.04 19.49
CA GLU A 353 1.25 -7.37 18.92
C GLU A 353 0.10 -6.57 19.56
N GLY A 354 0.13 -6.38 20.89
CA GLY A 354 -0.90 -5.62 21.61
C GLY A 354 -0.96 -4.12 21.27
N ALA A 355 0.12 -3.55 20.74
CA ALA A 355 0.12 -2.19 20.20
C ALA A 355 -0.46 -2.17 18.78
N CYS A 356 -0.14 -3.18 17.97
CA CYS A 356 -0.56 -3.27 16.56
C CYS A 356 -2.05 -3.57 16.37
N GLN A 357 -2.70 -4.25 17.32
CA GLN A 357 -4.09 -4.71 17.18
C GLN A 357 -5.15 -3.61 16.96
N TYR A 358 -4.80 -2.34 17.21
CA TYR A 358 -5.73 -1.20 17.10
C TYR A 358 -5.57 -0.42 15.78
N GLY A 359 -4.61 -0.79 14.93
CA GLY A 359 -4.33 -0.08 13.68
C GLY A 359 -3.48 1.17 13.84
N TRP A 360 -3.03 1.72 12.71
CA TRP A 360 -2.12 2.87 12.64
C TRP A 360 -2.60 4.12 13.39
N ASN A 361 -3.89 4.44 13.28
CA ASN A 361 -4.47 5.68 13.80
C ASN A 361 -4.54 5.72 15.33
N GLU A 362 -4.55 4.56 15.98
CA GLU A 362 -4.67 4.43 17.44
C GLU A 362 -3.30 4.42 18.14
N LEU A 363 -2.20 4.38 17.36
CA LEU A 363 -0.85 4.47 17.90
C LEU A 363 -0.53 5.91 18.33
N ASP A 364 0.14 6.03 19.47
CA ASP A 364 0.71 7.32 19.88
C ASP A 364 1.80 7.81 18.90
N ALA A 365 2.12 9.10 18.98
CA ALA A 365 3.10 9.73 18.10
C ALA A 365 4.50 9.08 18.20
N TYR A 366 4.88 8.50 19.34
CA TYR A 366 6.16 7.84 19.49
C TYR A 366 6.20 6.54 18.68
N ASN A 367 5.18 5.70 18.83
CA ASN A 367 5.06 4.43 18.11
C ASN A 367 4.88 4.63 16.59
N GLN A 368 4.11 5.64 16.18
CA GLN A 368 4.02 6.02 14.77
C GLN A 368 5.39 6.43 14.21
N ASN A 369 6.14 7.27 14.92
CA ASN A 369 7.47 7.69 14.47
C ASN A 369 8.47 6.53 14.44
N LEU A 370 8.36 5.57 15.37
CA LEU A 370 9.20 4.39 15.38
C LEU A 370 8.94 3.51 14.14
N LEU A 371 7.68 3.27 13.80
CA LEU A 371 7.30 2.52 12.61
C LEU A 371 7.70 3.22 11.30
N ARG A 372 7.48 4.54 11.19
CA ARG A 372 7.95 5.33 10.02
C ARG A 372 9.47 5.18 9.85
N GLY A 373 10.22 5.37 10.93
CA GLY A 373 11.67 5.26 10.91
C GLY A 373 12.16 3.85 10.56
N ALA A 374 11.54 2.83 11.15
CA ALA A 374 11.85 1.43 10.87
C ALA A 374 11.59 1.09 9.39
N LEU A 375 10.48 1.57 8.82
CA LEU A 375 10.14 1.30 7.43
C LEU A 375 11.10 2.00 6.45
N VAL A 376 11.41 3.27 6.67
CA VAL A 376 12.40 4.01 5.84
C VAL A 376 13.78 3.35 5.91
N GLN A 377 14.19 2.88 7.10
CA GLN A 377 15.44 2.11 7.22
C GLN A 377 15.37 0.76 6.49
N LYS A 378 14.22 0.10 6.53
CA LYS A 378 13.99 -1.19 5.88
C LYS A 378 13.94 -1.15 4.36
N VAL A 379 13.85 0.01 3.73
CA VAL A 379 13.97 0.13 2.27
C VAL A 379 15.31 0.69 1.82
N ASN A 380 16.19 1.05 2.76
CA ASN A 380 17.52 1.56 2.46
C ASN A 380 18.51 0.42 2.17
N ALA A 381 18.98 0.32 0.93
CA ALA A 381 19.96 -0.70 0.56
C ALA A 381 21.43 -0.31 0.85
N THR A 382 21.70 0.87 1.43
CA THR A 382 23.08 1.31 1.70
C THR A 382 23.74 0.42 2.77
N CYS A 383 24.92 -0.13 2.45
CA CYS A 383 25.63 -1.07 3.32
C CYS A 383 27.15 -0.84 3.24
N VAL A 384 27.82 -0.66 4.40
CA VAL A 384 29.25 -0.31 4.45
C VAL A 384 30.17 -1.43 3.94
N ASP A 385 29.81 -2.68 4.22
CA ASP A 385 30.65 -3.85 3.93
C ASP A 385 30.22 -4.60 2.65
N CYS A 386 29.25 -4.06 1.91
CA CYS A 386 28.72 -4.69 0.70
C CYS A 386 29.48 -4.25 -0.56
N PRO A 387 29.54 -5.09 -1.62
CA PRO A 387 30.03 -4.67 -2.92
C PRO A 387 29.34 -3.39 -3.41
N LEU A 388 30.12 -2.40 -3.86
CA LEU A 388 29.64 -1.08 -4.31
C LEU A 388 28.83 -0.29 -3.26
N GLY A 389 28.87 -0.71 -1.99
CA GLY A 389 28.15 -0.05 -0.90
C GLY A 389 26.65 -0.38 -0.86
N ILE A 390 26.19 -1.41 -1.56
CA ILE A 390 24.77 -1.74 -1.74
C ILE A 390 24.48 -3.20 -1.39
N ASP A 391 23.47 -3.43 -0.53
CA ASP A 391 22.89 -4.74 -0.28
C ASP A 391 21.77 -5.01 -1.30
N MET A 392 22.04 -5.88 -2.27
CA MET A 392 21.08 -6.25 -3.31
C MET A 392 19.84 -6.95 -2.76
N THR A 393 19.97 -7.74 -1.70
CA THR A 393 18.81 -8.39 -1.06
C THR A 393 17.85 -7.34 -0.51
N GLN A 394 18.42 -6.30 0.09
CA GLN A 394 17.65 -5.20 0.66
C GLN A 394 17.04 -4.30 -0.43
N ALA A 395 17.75 -4.12 -1.55
CA ALA A 395 17.24 -3.42 -2.73
C ALA A 395 16.03 -4.16 -3.34
N ASP A 396 16.12 -5.48 -3.51
CA ASP A 396 15.03 -6.32 -4.03
C ASP A 396 13.80 -6.24 -3.13
N PHE A 397 13.98 -6.38 -1.81
CA PHE A 397 12.89 -6.19 -0.84
C PHE A 397 12.20 -4.83 -0.96
N SER A 398 12.95 -3.77 -1.29
CA SER A 398 12.39 -2.42 -1.43
C SER A 398 11.40 -2.30 -2.60
N VAL A 399 11.52 -3.13 -3.64
CA VAL A 399 10.59 -3.18 -4.78
C VAL A 399 9.19 -3.58 -4.31
N GLY A 400 9.09 -4.63 -3.49
CA GLY A 400 7.81 -5.10 -2.94
C GLY A 400 7.14 -4.05 -2.04
N VAL A 401 7.91 -3.43 -1.14
CA VAL A 401 7.39 -2.35 -0.27
C VAL A 401 6.89 -1.17 -1.11
N PHE A 402 7.58 -0.86 -2.21
CA PHE A 402 7.18 0.21 -3.10
C PHE A 402 5.85 -0.08 -3.82
N ALA A 403 5.68 -1.29 -4.35
CA ALA A 403 4.42 -1.70 -4.97
C ALA A 403 3.24 -1.61 -3.97
N GLN A 404 3.45 -2.05 -2.73
CA GLN A 404 2.44 -1.91 -1.67
C GLN A 404 2.14 -0.45 -1.31
N THR A 405 3.13 0.45 -1.44
CA THR A 405 2.94 1.90 -1.27
C THR A 405 2.10 2.47 -2.41
N LEU A 406 2.28 2.01 -3.65
CA LEU A 406 1.43 2.42 -4.77
C LEU A 406 -0.02 1.97 -4.59
N LEU A 407 -0.26 0.73 -4.14
CA LEU A 407 -1.61 0.24 -3.82
C LEU A 407 -2.28 1.10 -2.73
N ALA A 408 -1.52 1.46 -1.68
CA ALA A 408 -1.99 2.38 -0.64
C ALA A 408 -2.39 3.76 -1.22
N ASN A 409 -1.62 4.26 -2.19
CA ASN A 409 -1.97 5.49 -2.91
C ASN A 409 -3.20 5.32 -3.80
N CYS A 410 -3.45 4.13 -4.36
CA CYS A 410 -4.65 3.84 -5.13
C CYS A 410 -5.91 3.91 -4.27
N GLU A 411 -5.86 3.30 -3.08
CA GLU A 411 -6.92 3.36 -2.06
C GLU A 411 -7.22 4.81 -1.67
N GLN A 412 -6.17 5.57 -1.34
CA GLN A 412 -6.33 6.97 -0.94
C GLN A 412 -6.88 7.84 -2.08
N THR A 413 -6.44 7.63 -3.34
CA THR A 413 -7.00 8.29 -4.53
C THR A 413 -8.50 8.00 -4.67
N GLY A 414 -8.90 6.73 -4.54
CA GLY A 414 -10.30 6.33 -4.58
C GLY A 414 -11.12 7.02 -3.49
N GLN A 415 -10.60 7.04 -2.26
CA GLN A 415 -11.25 7.69 -1.14
C GLN A 415 -11.36 9.21 -1.30
N ILE A 416 -10.36 9.88 -1.89
CA ILE A 416 -10.41 11.33 -2.18
C ILE A 416 -11.56 11.66 -3.14
N ILE A 417 -11.69 10.89 -4.22
CA ILE A 417 -12.77 11.07 -5.21
C ILE A 417 -14.12 10.78 -4.58
N TYR A 418 -14.25 9.66 -3.85
CA TYR A 418 -15.49 9.31 -3.16
C TYR A 418 -15.89 10.35 -2.12
N ASN A 419 -14.94 10.84 -1.32
CA ASN A 419 -15.22 11.85 -0.30
C ASN A 419 -15.77 13.14 -0.91
N THR A 420 -15.22 13.55 -2.06
CA THR A 420 -15.61 14.76 -2.80
C THR A 420 -16.95 14.62 -3.51
N THR A 421 -17.19 13.48 -4.16
CA THR A 421 -18.26 13.33 -5.16
C THR A 421 -19.41 12.43 -4.69
N LYS A 422 -19.19 11.60 -3.67
CA LYS A 422 -20.07 10.50 -3.22
C LYS A 422 -20.40 9.48 -4.32
N ARG A 423 -19.50 9.36 -5.30
CA ARG A 423 -19.61 8.42 -6.42
C ARG A 423 -18.38 7.53 -6.48
N THR A 424 -18.55 6.35 -7.07
CA THR A 424 -17.46 5.41 -7.32
C THR A 424 -16.48 6.02 -8.32
N PRO A 425 -15.14 5.95 -8.11
CA PRO A 425 -14.17 6.62 -8.97
C PRO A 425 -14.28 6.26 -10.46
N GLY A 426 -14.50 4.99 -10.78
CA GLY A 426 -14.68 4.50 -12.15
C GLY A 426 -15.87 5.06 -12.91
N GLN A 427 -16.84 5.67 -12.22
CA GLN A 427 -17.97 6.34 -12.86
C GLN A 427 -17.61 7.74 -13.38
N LEU A 428 -16.46 8.28 -12.96
CA LEU A 428 -16.08 9.68 -13.17
C LEU A 428 -14.80 9.83 -13.98
N SER A 429 -13.90 8.85 -13.88
CA SER A 429 -12.55 8.92 -14.41
C SER A 429 -12.18 7.60 -15.09
N SER A 430 -11.35 7.67 -16.13
CA SER A 430 -10.82 6.46 -16.78
C SER A 430 -9.81 5.76 -15.87
N TYR A 431 -9.54 4.48 -16.14
CA TYR A 431 -8.48 3.71 -15.45
C TYR A 431 -7.12 4.42 -15.51
N GLU A 432 -6.79 5.00 -16.66
CA GLU A 432 -5.52 5.69 -16.89
C GLU A 432 -5.46 7.04 -16.14
N ASP A 433 -6.56 7.79 -16.07
CA ASP A 433 -6.64 9.02 -15.28
C ASP A 433 -6.49 8.74 -13.78
N LEU A 434 -7.09 7.66 -13.28
CA LEU A 434 -6.99 7.27 -11.88
C LEU A 434 -5.57 6.87 -11.47
N TRP A 435 -4.82 6.23 -12.38
CA TRP A 435 -3.39 6.02 -12.17
C TRP A 435 -2.60 7.33 -12.19
N ARG A 436 -2.91 8.27 -13.08
CA ARG A 436 -2.28 9.61 -13.05
C ARG A 436 -2.56 10.36 -11.75
N PHE A 437 -3.78 10.27 -11.23
CA PHE A 437 -4.13 10.82 -9.91
C PHE A 437 -3.36 10.12 -8.80
N THR A 438 -3.21 8.80 -8.86
CA THR A 438 -2.39 8.04 -7.93
C THR A 438 -0.93 8.50 -7.95
N LEU A 439 -0.37 8.80 -9.11
CA LEU A 439 0.98 9.36 -9.23
C LEU A 439 1.09 10.77 -8.63
N VAL A 440 0.06 11.62 -8.77
CA VAL A 440 0.00 12.92 -8.06
C VAL A 440 -0.05 12.71 -6.55
N ASN A 441 -0.88 11.77 -6.08
CA ASN A 441 -0.99 11.46 -4.66
C ASN A 441 0.35 10.96 -4.10
N TYR A 442 0.99 10.06 -4.82
CA TYR A 442 2.29 9.51 -4.46
C TYR A 442 3.40 10.58 -4.44
N ASN A 443 3.49 11.43 -5.46
CA ASN A 443 4.58 12.41 -5.60
C ASN A 443 4.36 13.71 -4.82
N ALA A 444 3.14 14.24 -4.80
CA ALA A 444 2.82 15.54 -4.20
C ALA A 444 1.87 15.46 -3.00
N GLY A 445 1.33 14.27 -2.70
CA GLY A 445 0.49 14.02 -1.54
C GLY A 445 -1.00 14.28 -1.76
N ALA A 446 -1.80 13.69 -0.86
CA ALA A 446 -3.26 13.75 -0.88
C ALA A 446 -3.84 15.16 -0.81
N GLY A 447 -3.11 16.10 -0.19
CA GLY A 447 -3.53 17.50 -0.14
C GLY A 447 -3.59 18.16 -1.51
N CYS A 448 -2.56 17.93 -2.34
CA CYS A 448 -2.47 18.45 -3.70
C CYS A 448 -3.58 17.84 -4.58
N LEU A 449 -3.71 16.51 -4.58
CA LEU A 449 -4.74 15.82 -5.36
C LEU A 449 -6.15 16.20 -4.90
N GLY A 450 -6.39 16.17 -3.58
CA GLY A 450 -7.71 16.47 -3.02
C GLY A 450 -8.18 17.89 -3.32
N TYR A 451 -7.27 18.87 -3.28
CA TYR A 451 -7.58 20.23 -3.69
C TYR A 451 -7.95 20.31 -5.18
N ALA A 452 -7.14 19.71 -6.05
CA ALA A 452 -7.36 19.74 -7.49
C ALA A 452 -8.69 19.07 -7.90
N VAL A 453 -8.96 17.87 -7.39
CA VAL A 453 -10.21 17.13 -7.62
C VAL A 453 -11.41 17.91 -7.10
N THR A 454 -11.33 18.48 -5.89
CA THR A 454 -12.42 19.30 -5.32
C THR A 454 -12.71 20.53 -6.17
N THR A 455 -11.67 21.16 -6.72
CA THR A 455 -11.81 22.38 -7.51
C THR A 455 -12.41 22.09 -8.87
N ALA A 456 -11.93 21.07 -9.59
CA ALA A 456 -12.51 20.61 -10.85
C ALA A 456 -13.99 20.22 -10.68
N TRP A 457 -14.30 19.42 -9.64
CA TRP A 457 -15.67 19.00 -9.36
C TRP A 457 -16.61 20.18 -9.08
N ARG A 458 -16.16 21.17 -8.28
CA ARG A 458 -16.96 22.38 -7.98
C ARG A 458 -17.14 23.29 -9.18
N ALA A 459 -16.20 23.28 -10.13
CA ALA A 459 -16.33 23.99 -11.40
C ALA A 459 -17.29 23.30 -12.39
N GLY A 460 -17.73 22.06 -12.09
CA GLY A 460 -18.56 21.26 -12.99
C GLY A 460 -17.77 20.67 -14.16
N GLU A 461 -16.46 20.56 -14.02
CA GLU A 461 -15.55 20.00 -15.02
C GLU A 461 -15.48 18.47 -14.91
N PRO A 462 -15.17 17.77 -16.01
CA PRO A 462 -14.83 16.35 -15.96
C PRO A 462 -13.69 16.06 -14.98
N LEU A 463 -13.68 14.88 -14.37
CA LEU A 463 -12.55 14.41 -13.56
C LEU A 463 -11.60 13.57 -14.42
N ASP A 464 -11.09 14.17 -15.49
CA ASP A 464 -10.00 13.61 -16.31
C ASP A 464 -8.67 14.30 -15.98
N TRP A 465 -7.55 13.77 -16.52
CA TRP A 465 -6.23 14.33 -16.27
C TRP A 465 -6.09 15.79 -16.70
N GLU A 466 -6.65 16.17 -17.85
CA GLU A 466 -6.54 17.53 -18.40
C GLU A 466 -7.13 18.56 -17.42
N HIS A 467 -8.33 18.33 -16.93
CA HIS A 467 -9.02 19.28 -16.05
C HIS A 467 -8.44 19.25 -14.63
N VAL A 468 -8.22 18.07 -14.05
CA VAL A 468 -7.70 17.97 -12.67
C VAL A 468 -6.29 18.53 -12.57
N SER A 469 -5.39 18.23 -13.52
CA SER A 469 -4.02 18.75 -13.50
C SER A 469 -3.96 20.27 -13.60
N SER A 470 -4.92 20.91 -14.29
CA SER A 470 -5.01 22.36 -14.42
C SER A 470 -5.27 23.10 -13.09
N HIS A 471 -5.77 22.38 -12.07
CA HIS A 471 -6.02 22.91 -10.73
C HIS A 471 -4.92 22.60 -9.72
N LEU A 472 -3.84 21.93 -10.12
CA LEU A 472 -2.64 21.84 -9.29
C LEU A 472 -2.02 23.23 -9.15
N GLN A 473 -1.68 23.61 -7.93
CA GLN A 473 -1.10 24.91 -7.58
C GLN A 473 0.21 24.71 -6.85
N GLU A 474 1.05 25.75 -6.76
CA GLU A 474 2.28 25.71 -5.96
C GLU A 474 2.00 25.26 -4.51
N PRO A 475 2.79 24.34 -3.93
CA PRO A 475 4.04 23.75 -4.47
C PRO A 475 3.85 22.49 -5.36
N CYS A 476 2.62 22.12 -5.71
CA CYS A 476 2.27 20.86 -6.37
C CYS A 476 2.50 20.83 -7.89
N LEU A 477 2.91 21.94 -8.52
CA LEU A 477 3.05 22.03 -9.99
C LEU A 477 4.08 21.03 -10.55
N GLY A 478 5.10 20.67 -9.76
CA GLY A 478 6.09 19.67 -10.15
C GLY A 478 5.49 18.29 -10.45
N ALA A 479 4.34 17.97 -9.87
CA ALA A 479 3.67 16.68 -10.07
C ALA A 479 3.20 16.49 -11.53
N ILE A 480 2.85 17.57 -12.24
CA ILE A 480 2.41 17.48 -13.64
C ILE A 480 3.53 16.89 -14.49
N ARG A 481 4.71 17.51 -14.42
CA ARG A 481 5.90 17.04 -15.12
C ARG A 481 6.29 15.63 -14.69
N TYR A 482 6.21 15.33 -13.39
CA TYR A 482 6.50 13.98 -12.88
C TYR A 482 5.59 12.92 -13.52
N VAL A 483 4.27 13.17 -13.54
CA VAL A 483 3.29 12.27 -14.16
C VAL A 483 3.54 12.13 -15.67
N GLU A 484 3.81 13.22 -16.37
CA GLU A 484 4.11 13.18 -17.81
C GLU A 484 5.38 12.36 -18.10
N GLU A 485 6.44 12.51 -17.31
CA GLU A 485 7.67 11.73 -17.49
C GLU A 485 7.48 10.24 -17.18
N VAL A 486 6.73 9.89 -16.13
CA VAL A 486 6.46 8.49 -15.76
C VAL A 486 5.51 7.80 -16.75
N THR A 487 4.58 8.53 -17.35
CA THR A 487 3.58 7.98 -18.28
C THR A 487 3.97 8.10 -19.76
N SER A 488 5.14 8.69 -20.05
CA SER A 488 5.69 8.79 -21.41
C SER A 488 6.11 7.42 -21.95
N THR A 489 5.77 7.16 -23.21
CA THR A 489 6.22 5.99 -23.98
C THR A 489 7.47 6.28 -24.83
N GLU A 490 7.86 7.55 -24.97
CA GLU A 490 9.10 7.92 -25.65
C GLU A 490 10.28 7.77 -24.68
N PRO A 491 11.44 7.24 -25.13
CA PRO A 491 12.67 7.25 -24.36
C PRO A 491 12.94 8.70 -23.95
N LEU A 492 12.90 8.96 -22.64
CA LEU A 492 13.14 10.29 -22.10
C LEU A 492 14.48 10.76 -22.67
N ASP A 493 14.46 11.85 -23.45
CA ASP A 493 15.62 12.38 -24.14
C ASP A 493 16.60 12.91 -23.07
N VAL A 494 17.52 12.06 -22.59
CA VAL A 494 18.40 12.35 -21.44
C VAL A 494 19.54 13.32 -21.79
N PHE A 495 19.32 14.22 -22.73
CA PHE A 495 20.21 15.35 -23.02
C PHE A 495 19.81 16.64 -22.28
N ALA A 496 18.73 16.62 -21.49
CA ALA A 496 18.46 17.72 -20.57
C ALA A 496 19.53 17.75 -19.45
N ALA A 497 20.26 18.86 -19.35
CA ALA A 497 21.04 19.20 -18.16
C ALA A 497 20.17 18.99 -16.91
N PRO A 498 20.75 18.54 -15.78
CA PRO A 498 19.98 18.04 -14.64
C PRO A 498 18.92 19.05 -14.23
N GLY A 499 17.65 18.68 -14.40
CA GLY A 499 16.73 18.94 -13.32
C GLY A 499 17.24 18.09 -12.17
N GLU A 500 17.59 18.73 -11.04
CA GLU A 500 17.65 17.97 -9.80
C GLU A 500 16.35 17.14 -9.68
N PRO A 501 16.40 15.88 -9.22
CA PRO A 501 15.17 15.17 -8.94
C PRO A 501 14.31 16.04 -8.04
N THR A 502 13.04 16.12 -8.42
CA THR A 502 12.08 17.02 -7.81
C THR A 502 12.00 16.66 -6.32
N PRO A 503 12.42 17.54 -5.39
CA PRO A 503 12.22 17.26 -3.98
C PRO A 503 10.72 17.14 -3.73
N THR A 504 10.29 16.03 -3.14
CA THR A 504 8.97 15.94 -2.52
C THR A 504 8.85 17.12 -1.55
N PRO A 505 7.79 17.95 -1.60
CA PRO A 505 7.66 19.09 -0.70
C PRO A 505 7.70 18.62 0.76
N GLY A 506 8.84 18.85 1.43
CA GLY A 506 8.96 18.67 2.87
C GLY A 506 8.02 19.65 3.60
N PRO A 507 7.55 19.31 4.80
CA PRO A 507 6.65 20.18 5.55
C PRO A 507 7.29 21.56 5.75
N THR A 508 6.50 22.61 5.50
CA THR A 508 6.75 23.94 6.05
C THR A 508 7.06 23.76 7.53
N ALA A 509 8.29 24.08 7.93
CA ALA A 509 8.73 23.96 9.32
C ALA A 509 7.71 24.67 10.21
N THR A 510 7.02 23.91 11.07
CA THR A 510 6.31 24.51 12.19
C THR A 510 7.34 25.30 12.99
N PRO A 511 7.14 26.60 13.24
CA PRO A 511 8.10 27.37 14.00
C PRO A 511 8.30 26.70 15.35
N LEU A 512 9.57 26.41 15.66
CA LEU A 512 10.00 25.90 16.95
C LEU A 512 9.35 26.76 18.05
N PRO A 513 8.74 26.18 19.10
CA PRO A 513 8.26 26.98 20.20
C PRO A 513 9.43 27.80 20.75
N THR A 514 9.31 29.11 20.64
CA THR A 514 10.23 30.07 21.24
C THR A 514 10.42 29.69 22.70
N LEU A 515 11.66 29.39 23.10
CA LEU A 515 11.99 29.15 24.50
C LEU A 515 11.50 30.35 25.32
N THR A 516 10.49 30.11 26.15
CA THR A 516 10.05 31.05 27.17
C THR A 516 11.27 31.33 28.06
N PRO A 517 11.70 32.59 28.23
CA PRO A 517 12.76 32.92 29.16
C PRO A 517 12.34 32.46 30.56
N GLY A 518 13.18 31.64 31.20
CA GLY A 518 13.03 31.29 32.60
C GLY A 518 13.03 32.55 33.49
N PRO A 519 12.44 32.47 34.69
CA PRO A 519 12.32 33.62 35.57
C PRO A 519 13.71 34.18 35.94
N THR A 520 13.86 35.48 35.69
CA THR A 520 15.00 36.30 36.10
C THR A 520 15.22 36.18 37.61
N PRO A 521 16.46 35.97 38.10
CA PRO A 521 16.74 36.01 39.53
C PRO A 521 16.50 37.43 40.07
N GLU A 522 15.73 37.50 41.14
CA GLU A 522 15.40 38.70 41.90
C GLU A 522 16.68 39.31 42.52
N PRO A 523 16.88 40.65 42.48
CA PRO A 523 18.07 41.26 43.06
C PRO A 523 18.00 41.29 44.59
N GLU A 524 19.11 40.92 45.23
CA GLU A 524 19.33 40.98 46.68
C GLU A 524 18.99 42.37 47.25
N ASP A 525 18.17 42.39 48.31
CA ASP A 525 17.81 43.59 49.07
C ASP A 525 19.01 44.09 49.90
N PRO A 526 19.51 45.31 49.66
CA PRO A 526 20.67 45.84 50.37
C PRO A 526 20.37 46.33 51.80
N PHE A 527 19.20 46.03 52.39
CA PHE A 527 18.82 46.49 53.73
C PHE A 527 18.33 45.42 54.72
N ALA A 528 18.75 44.16 54.58
CA ALA A 528 18.52 43.16 55.63
C ALA A 528 19.45 43.39 56.85
N PRO A 529 18.92 43.56 58.08
CA PRO A 529 19.74 43.69 59.29
C PRO A 529 20.35 42.33 59.68
N THR A 530 21.60 42.37 60.15
CA THR A 530 22.47 41.24 60.55
C THR A 530 21.91 40.34 61.63
#